data_AF-A0A920EBL9-F1
#
_entry.id   AF-A0A920EBL9-F1
#
_cell.length_a   1.000
_cell.length_b   1.000
_cell.length_c   1.000
_cell.angle_alpha   90.00
_cell.angle_beta   90.00
_cell.angle_gamma   90.00
#
_symmetry.space_group_name_H-M   'P 1'
#
loop_
_entity.id
_entity.type
_entity.pdbx_description
1 polymer ?
#
loop_
_entity_poly.entity_id
_entity_poly.type
_entity_poly.pdbx_seq_one_letter_code
_entity_poly.pdbx_strand_id
1 'polypeptide(L)'
;MNNLGNLLLLIVGGNDTTRNTMTGSVYGLNKFPDQYDKLLANPDLISNFVPEVIRWQTPLSYMRRTANHDTELGGKQIKKHDQILMWYLSANQDEDVFENSSRA
;
A
#
# COMPACT_ATOMS: atom_id res chain seq x y z
N MET A 1 -2.17 -31.46 8.31
CA MET A 1 -2.27 -30.27 9.21
C MET A 1 -1.01 -29.39 9.20
N ASN A 2 0.18 -29.89 8.85
CA ASN A 2 1.45 -29.14 8.92
C ASN A 2 1.57 -27.88 8.04
N ASN A 3 0.70 -27.69 7.04
CA ASN A 3 0.71 -26.52 6.15
C ASN A 3 -0.51 -25.60 6.32
N LEU A 4 -1.32 -25.79 7.37
CA LEU A 4 -2.54 -25.01 7.57
C LEU A 4 -2.24 -23.51 7.68
N GLY A 5 -1.17 -23.13 8.38
CA GLY A 5 -0.75 -21.74 8.49
C GLY A 5 -0.40 -21.12 7.14
N ASN A 6 0.33 -21.85 6.28
CA ASN A 6 0.72 -21.37 4.95
C ASN A 6 -0.51 -21.19 4.04
N LEU A 7 -1.46 -22.13 4.09
CA LEU A 7 -2.70 -22.05 3.33
C LEU A 7 -3.51 -20.82 3.75
N LEU A 8 -3.68 -20.61 5.05
CA LEU A 8 -4.40 -19.45 5.58
C LEU A 8 -3.71 -18.14 5.23
N LEU A 9 -2.38 -18.08 5.27
CA LEU A 9 -1.62 -16.89 4.89
C LEU A 9 -1.86 -16.51 3.42
N LEU A 10 -1.88 -17.48 2.50
CA LEU A 10 -2.16 -17.21 1.09
C LEU A 10 -3.60 -16.72 0.87
N ILE A 11 -4.58 -17.33 1.57
CA ILE A 11 -5.98 -16.94 1.46
C ILE A 11 -6.18 -15.53 2.01
N VAL A 12 -5.73 -15.25 3.24
CA VAL A 12 -5.92 -13.95 3.89
C VAL A 12 -5.12 -12.86 3.20
N GLY A 13 -3.86 -13.14 2.85
CA GLY A 13 -2.96 -12.16 2.23
C GLY A 13 -3.43 -11.70 0.85
N GLY A 14 -4.12 -12.56 0.10
CA GLY A 14 -4.63 -12.25 -1.25
C GLY A 14 -6.07 -11.79 -1.32
N ASN A 15 -6.89 -12.01 -0.28
CA ASN A 15 -8.33 -11.72 -0.33
C ASN A 15 -8.61 -10.21 -0.17
N ASP A 16 -8.39 -9.66 1.02
CA ASP A 16 -8.81 -8.30 1.36
C ASP A 16 -8.00 -7.24 0.58
N THR A 17 -6.73 -7.52 0.31
CA THR A 17 -5.82 -6.62 -0.42
C THR A 17 -6.25 -6.44 -1.88
N THR A 18 -6.54 -7.55 -2.58
CA THR A 18 -7.04 -7.53 -3.96
C THR A 18 -8.42 -6.88 -4.01
N ARG A 19 -9.32 -7.26 -3.09
CA ARG A 19 -10.67 -6.70 -2.99
C ARG A 19 -10.65 -5.18 -2.83
N ASN A 20 -9.84 -4.67 -1.91
CA ASN A 20 -9.76 -3.23 -1.65
C ASN A 20 -9.09 -2.48 -2.79
N THR A 21 -8.15 -3.11 -3.52
CA THR A 21 -7.57 -2.53 -4.74
C THR A 21 -8.62 -2.40 -5.86
N MET A 22 -9.47 -3.41 -6.05
CA MET A 22 -10.56 -3.36 -7.04
C MET A 22 -11.56 -2.25 -6.73
N THR A 23 -12.01 -2.15 -5.47
CA THR A 23 -12.92 -1.07 -5.05
C THR A 23 -12.23 0.31 -5.13
N GLY A 24 -10.96 0.39 -4.73
CA GLY A 24 -10.14 1.59 -4.83
C GLY A 24 -9.94 2.07 -6.26
N SER A 25 -9.86 1.15 -7.23
CA SER A 25 -9.77 1.47 -8.66
C SER A 25 -11.00 2.23 -9.14
N VAL A 26 -12.20 1.73 -8.82
CA VAL A 26 -13.47 2.38 -9.19
C VAL A 26 -13.61 3.74 -8.49
N TYR A 27 -13.26 3.81 -7.20
CA TYR A 27 -13.31 5.06 -6.45
C TYR A 27 -12.34 6.11 -7.00
N GLY A 28 -11.09 5.73 -7.28
CA GLY A 28 -10.06 6.61 -7.84
C GLY A 28 -10.44 7.15 -9.22
N LEU A 29 -10.92 6.28 -10.12
CA LEU A 29 -11.37 6.68 -11.46
C LEU A 29 -12.59 7.60 -11.41
N ASN A 30 -13.50 7.41 -10.44
CA ASN A 30 -14.62 8.33 -10.23
C ASN A 30 -14.17 9.69 -9.67
N LYS A 31 -13.15 9.70 -8.81
CA LYS A 31 -12.59 10.92 -8.20
C LYS A 31 -11.75 11.74 -9.18
N PHE A 32 -11.10 11.08 -10.14
CA PHE A 32 -10.24 11.69 -11.16
C PHE A 32 -10.74 11.30 -12.57
N PRO A 33 -11.87 11.88 -13.02
CA PRO A 33 -12.52 11.49 -14.27
C PRO A 33 -11.63 11.71 -15.51
N ASP A 34 -10.69 12.66 -15.46
CA ASP A 34 -9.70 12.85 -16.53
C ASP A 34 -8.76 11.64 -16.69
N GLN A 35 -8.46 10.91 -15.61
CA GLN A 35 -7.66 9.68 -15.68
C GLN A 35 -8.49 8.53 -16.24
N TYR A 36 -9.80 8.50 -15.94
CA TYR A 36 -10.72 7.55 -16.54
C TYR A 36 -10.82 7.74 -18.06
N ASP A 37 -10.99 8.97 -18.52
CA ASP A 37 -11.04 9.29 -19.96
C ASP A 37 -9.72 8.92 -20.66
N LYS A 38 -8.56 9.18 -20.02
CA LYS A 38 -7.24 8.77 -20.55
C LYS A 38 -7.10 7.26 -20.66
N LEU A 39 -7.54 6.51 -19.64
CA LEU A 39 -7.46 5.05 -19.63
C LEU A 39 -8.39 4.43 -20.69
N LEU A 40 -9.57 5.01 -20.91
CA LEU A 40 -10.47 4.61 -21.99
C LEU A 40 -9.87 4.90 -23.37
N ALA A 41 -9.22 6.04 -23.54
CA ALA A 41 -8.56 6.41 -24.79
C ALA A 41 -7.34 5.55 -25.09
N ASN A 42 -6.64 5.05 -24.07
CA ASN A 42 -5.47 4.18 -24.23
C ASN A 42 -5.41 3.08 -23.14
N PRO A 43 -5.94 1.88 -23.42
CA PRO A 43 -5.89 0.74 -22.49
C PRO A 43 -4.49 0.23 -22.15
N ASP A 44 -3.45 0.56 -22.91
CA ASP A 44 -2.07 0.16 -22.59
C ASP A 44 -1.58 0.78 -21.26
N LEU A 45 -2.24 1.87 -20.82
CA LEU A 45 -1.99 2.53 -19.54
C LEU A 45 -2.41 1.70 -18.32
N ILE A 46 -3.16 0.59 -18.48
CA ILE A 46 -3.52 -0.31 -17.37
C ILE A 46 -2.27 -0.77 -16.59
N SER A 47 -1.16 -0.99 -17.30
CA SER A 47 0.13 -1.39 -16.74
C SER A 47 0.69 -0.39 -15.72
N ASN A 48 0.42 0.90 -15.89
CA ASN A 48 0.80 1.97 -14.96
C ASN A 48 -0.30 2.25 -13.93
N PHE A 49 -1.57 2.16 -14.35
CA PHE A 49 -2.74 2.41 -13.50
C PHE A 49 -2.81 1.45 -12.32
N VAL A 50 -2.58 0.14 -12.52
CA VAL A 50 -2.71 -0.85 -11.43
C VAL A 50 -1.70 -0.60 -10.30
N PRO A 51 -0.38 -0.45 -10.57
CA PRO A 51 0.58 -0.04 -9.55
C PRO A 51 0.21 1.27 -8.86
N GLU A 52 -0.32 2.23 -9.61
CA GLU A 52 -0.66 3.55 -9.07
C GLU A 52 -1.87 3.49 -8.13
N VAL A 53 -2.92 2.74 -8.46
CA VAL A 53 -4.03 2.50 -7.52
C VAL A 53 -3.55 1.76 -6.28
N ILE A 54 -2.63 0.79 -6.42
CA ILE A 54 -2.07 0.08 -5.25
C ILE A 54 -1.30 1.05 -4.34
N ARG A 55 -0.50 1.96 -4.91
CA ARG A 55 0.19 3.03 -4.17
C ARG A 55 -0.81 3.94 -3.48
N TRP A 56 -1.77 4.49 -4.23
CA TRP A 56 -2.72 5.47 -3.73
C TRP A 56 -3.68 4.91 -2.67
N GLN A 57 -4.26 3.73 -2.92
CA GLN A 57 -5.19 3.07 -1.99
C GLN A 57 -4.46 2.53 -0.75
N THR A 58 -3.21 2.07 -0.91
CA THR A 58 -2.41 1.36 0.11
C THR A 58 -3.23 0.32 0.90
N PRO A 59 -3.59 -0.83 0.30
CA PRO A 59 -4.53 -1.79 0.90
C PRO A 59 -4.14 -2.33 2.28
N LEU A 60 -2.85 -2.32 2.61
CA LEU A 60 -2.32 -2.60 3.96
C LEU A 60 -1.61 -1.35 4.47
N SER A 61 -2.24 -0.62 5.40
CA SER A 61 -1.72 0.67 5.86
C SER A 61 -0.39 0.59 6.58
N TYR A 62 -0.11 -0.51 7.29
CA TYR A 62 1.16 -0.72 7.97
C TYR A 62 1.52 -2.19 8.15
N MET A 63 2.80 -2.42 8.44
CA MET A 63 3.31 -3.67 9.00
C MET A 63 4.14 -3.38 10.25
N ARG A 64 3.98 -4.22 11.27
CA ARG A 64 4.68 -4.06 12.55
C ARG A 64 5.94 -4.92 12.61
N ARG A 65 6.94 -4.43 13.33
CA ARG A 65 8.19 -5.12 13.71
C ARG A 65 8.43 -4.97 15.22
N THR A 66 9.33 -5.76 15.75
CA THR A 66 9.78 -5.69 17.14
C THR A 66 11.29 -5.49 17.15
N ALA A 67 11.78 -4.51 17.89
CA ALA A 67 13.22 -4.27 18.01
C ALA A 67 13.88 -5.43 18.78
N ASN A 68 14.93 -6.02 18.21
CA ASN A 68 15.66 -7.13 18.84
C ASN A 68 16.78 -6.65 19.79
N HIS A 69 17.16 -5.38 19.69
CA HIS A 69 18.14 -4.68 20.51
C HIS A 69 17.86 -3.17 20.46
N ASP A 70 18.45 -2.41 21.39
CA ASP A 70 18.42 -0.95 21.37
C ASP A 70 19.09 -0.42 20.09
N THR A 71 18.49 0.55 19.42
CA THR A 71 19.00 1.14 18.18
C THR A 71 18.52 2.58 18.02
N GLU A 72 19.05 3.31 17.04
CA GLU A 72 18.65 4.68 16.71
C GLU A 72 18.06 4.72 15.29
N LEU A 73 16.91 5.37 15.12
CA LEU A 73 16.26 5.59 13.83
C LEU A 73 15.66 6.99 13.78
N GLY A 74 15.96 7.75 12.73
CA GLY A 74 15.44 9.13 12.58
C GLY A 74 15.80 10.06 13.75
N GLY A 75 16.99 9.89 14.33
CA GLY A 75 17.41 10.66 15.51
C GLY A 75 16.68 10.30 16.81
N LYS A 76 15.95 9.19 16.85
CA LYS A 76 15.21 8.71 18.02
C LYS A 76 15.75 7.36 18.49
N GLN A 77 15.86 7.21 19.80
CA GLN A 77 16.23 5.94 20.40
C GLN A 77 15.02 5.00 20.44
N ILE A 78 15.22 3.80 19.89
CA ILE A 78 14.29 2.68 19.94
C ILE A 78 14.89 1.64 20.89
N LYS A 79 14.11 1.20 21.88
CA LYS A 79 14.56 0.21 22.86
C LYS A 79 14.24 -1.20 22.41
N LYS A 80 15.04 -2.16 22.88
CA LYS A 80 14.75 -3.58 22.72
C LYS A 80 13.32 -3.87 23.14
N HIS A 81 12.61 -4.65 22.33
CA HIS A 81 11.19 -5.01 22.44
C HIS A 81 10.17 -3.92 22.09
N ASP A 82 10.60 -2.69 21.76
CA ASP A 82 9.68 -1.69 21.23
C ASP A 82 9.02 -2.17 19.93
N GLN A 83 7.78 -1.74 19.76
CA GLN A 83 7.00 -2.02 18.55
C GLN A 83 7.26 -0.90 17.54
N ILE A 84 7.66 -1.27 16.33
CA ILE A 84 7.92 -0.33 15.25
C ILE A 84 6.88 -0.56 14.17
N LEU A 85 6.11 0.47 13.82
CA LEU A 85 5.11 0.41 12.75
C LEU A 85 5.64 1.11 11.51
N MET A 86 5.70 0.39 10.41
CA MET A 86 6.04 0.94 9.10
C MET A 86 4.75 1.37 8.40
N TRP A 87 4.42 2.65 8.46
CA TRP A 87 3.20 3.22 7.90
C TRP A 87 3.31 3.46 6.40
N TYR A 88 3.10 2.41 5.59
CA TYR A 88 3.10 2.51 4.13
C TYR A 88 2.12 3.57 3.62
N LEU A 89 0.97 3.72 4.27
CA LEU A 89 -0.02 4.74 3.89
C LEU A 89 0.56 6.16 3.95
N SER A 90 1.40 6.45 4.96
CA SER A 90 2.08 7.73 5.07
C SER A 90 3.19 7.85 4.03
N ALA A 91 4.01 6.82 3.86
CA ALA A 91 5.15 6.85 2.93
C ALA A 91 4.70 6.98 1.47
N ASN A 92 3.59 6.34 1.08
CA ASN A 92 3.02 6.48 -0.25
C ASN A 92 2.43 7.88 -0.50
N GLN A 93 2.29 8.71 0.53
CA GLN A 93 1.83 10.09 0.44
C GLN A 93 2.98 11.11 0.64
N ASP A 94 4.22 10.64 0.76
CA ASP A 94 5.39 11.47 1.01
C ASP A 94 5.74 12.32 -0.22
N GLU A 95 5.66 13.63 -0.07
CA GLU A 95 5.89 14.63 -1.11
C GLU A 95 7.38 14.79 -1.48
N ASP A 96 8.29 14.35 -0.62
CA ASP A 96 9.73 14.30 -0.93
C ASP A 96 10.06 13.15 -1.92
N VAL A 97 9.16 12.18 -2.07
CA VAL A 97 9.34 10.98 -2.93
C VAL A 97 8.37 10.96 -4.10
N PHE A 98 7.11 11.33 -3.87
CA PHE A 98 6.05 11.32 -4.87
C PHE A 98 5.51 12.73 -5.12
N GLU A 99 5.78 13.27 -6.30
CA GLU A 99 5.16 14.52 -6.73
C GLU A 99 3.64 14.34 -6.84
N ASN A 100 2.85 15.28 -6.29
CA ASN A 100 1.38 15.19 -6.23
C ASN A 100 0.85 13.91 -5.58
N SER A 101 1.52 13.44 -4.53
CA SER A 101 1.28 12.16 -3.85
C SER A 101 -0.19 11.80 -3.56
N SER A 102 -1.04 12.80 -3.28
CA SER A 102 -2.48 12.65 -3.00
C SER A 102 -3.37 12.32 -4.20
N ARG A 103 -2.84 12.40 -5.43
CA ARG A 103 -3.55 12.09 -6.68
C ARG A 103 -3.19 10.68 -7.16
N ALA A 104 -4.17 9.99 -7.75
CA ALA A 104 -4.02 8.70 -8.42
C ALA A 104 -4.00 8.85 -9.94
#